data_AF-A0A960PVG8-F1
#
_entry.id   AF-A0A960PVG8-F1
#
_cell.length_a   1.000
_cell.length_b   1.000
_cell.length_c   1.000
_cell.angle_alpha   90.00
_cell.angle_beta   90.00
_cell.angle_gamma   90.00
#
_symmetry.space_group_name_H-M   'P 1'
#
loop_
_entity.id
_entity.type
_entity.pdbx_description
1 polymer ?
#
loop_
_entity_poly.entity_id
_entity_poly.type
_entity_poly.pdbx_seq_one_letter_code
_entity_poly.pdbx_strand_id
1 'polypeptide(L)'
;FAQSIVETGYFGFSTRVPGSFNNFSGLGAVDGGSSAAQFPNARTGVRAQIQHLRAYADPSVTSAKLANALVDPRFDLVAPKGKAPTWEQFGNGIWATDPTYASKVLSIYQQILSYAGATGTTTTTSPTTTTTPTTTTLPSTTWAPFASADALVAQAHRDLLAREATDAERAFGASVLTGGVLTPGAYLASLVAGEGAAHAQPVARLYLAALGRLPDPSGMGYWTRRHAAGWPLTQIVDQILGSNEFDRRFGGTTDHDFVDQLYRNILDRDGDPSGVDYWTRRLTGGQIGRTGLVVQFSESSEHLRTSQVQTEASVVYLGMLRRAPDPSVLSWWATKKASGSGLDVLTSLVLGSSAYQARFS
;
A
#
# COMPACT_ATOMS: atom_id res chain seq x y z
N PHE A 1 25.06 2.77 -1.07
CA PHE A 1 24.71 2.84 0.37
C PHE A 1 23.28 2.39 0.65
N ALA A 2 22.25 2.95 0.00
CA ALA A 2 20.86 2.52 0.26
C ALA A 2 20.62 1.01 0.11
N GLN A 3 21.12 0.42 -0.99
CA GLN A 3 21.08 -1.03 -1.19
C GLN A 3 21.82 -1.79 -0.08
N SER A 4 23.00 -1.32 0.32
CA SER A 4 23.79 -1.94 1.38
C SER A 4 23.04 -1.98 2.72
N ILE A 5 22.22 -0.97 3.01
CA ILE A 5 21.39 -0.94 4.23
C ILE A 5 20.29 -2.00 4.16
N VAL A 6 19.68 -2.22 2.99
CA VAL A 6 18.72 -3.31 2.78
C VAL A 6 19.41 -4.68 2.97
N GLU A 7 20.53 -4.89 2.28
CA GLU A 7 21.25 -6.17 2.22
C GLU A 7 21.86 -6.61 3.55
N THR A 8 22.22 -5.65 4.40
CA THR A 8 22.84 -5.92 5.70
C THR A 8 21.88 -5.76 6.87
N GLY A 9 20.63 -5.35 6.63
CA GLY A 9 19.68 -5.01 7.69
C GLY A 9 20.21 -3.86 8.56
N TYR A 10 20.45 -2.69 7.97
CA TYR A 10 21.02 -1.50 8.64
C TYR A 10 22.40 -1.74 9.26
N PHE A 11 23.28 -2.46 8.56
CA PHE A 11 24.58 -2.90 9.07
C PHE A 11 24.49 -3.75 10.34
N GLY A 12 23.34 -4.37 10.59
CA GLY A 12 23.19 -5.39 11.63
C GLY A 12 23.91 -6.70 11.29
N PHE A 13 24.04 -6.99 9.99
CA PHE A 13 24.59 -8.22 9.41
C PHE A 13 23.85 -9.49 9.87
N SER A 14 24.00 -10.59 9.15
CA SER A 14 23.40 -11.87 9.52
C SER A 14 24.48 -12.87 9.93
N THR A 15 24.08 -13.96 10.58
CA THR A 15 24.98 -15.10 10.83
C THR A 15 25.50 -15.73 9.52
N ARG A 16 24.74 -15.59 8.42
CA ARG A 16 25.08 -16.09 7.09
C ARG A 16 26.08 -15.20 6.35
N VAL A 17 26.03 -13.89 6.56
CA VAL A 17 26.95 -12.90 6.00
C VAL A 17 27.37 -11.95 7.13
N PRO A 18 28.31 -12.36 7.99
CA PRO A 18 28.72 -11.56 9.14
C PRO A 18 29.49 -10.31 8.69
N GLY A 19 29.51 -9.28 9.52
CA GLY A 19 30.21 -8.02 9.22
C GLY A 19 31.71 -8.20 8.93
N SER A 20 32.33 -9.23 9.50
CA SER A 20 33.73 -9.61 9.22
C SER A 20 34.00 -9.99 7.77
N PHE A 21 32.96 -10.28 6.98
CA PHE A 21 33.11 -10.61 5.56
C PHE A 21 33.30 -9.38 4.67
N ASN A 22 33.04 -8.17 5.19
CA ASN A 22 33.02 -6.94 4.40
C ASN A 22 32.11 -7.04 3.15
N ASN A 23 31.04 -7.85 3.20
CA ASN A 23 30.13 -8.08 2.07
C ASN A 23 28.82 -7.33 2.30
N PHE A 24 28.70 -6.16 1.67
CA PHE A 24 27.58 -5.24 1.87
C PHE A 24 26.44 -5.43 0.86
N SER A 25 26.43 -6.52 0.10
CA SER A 25 25.47 -6.75 -0.98
C SER A 25 24.97 -8.18 -1.10
N GLY A 26 25.24 -9.01 -0.09
CA GLY A 26 24.83 -10.42 -0.10
C GLY A 26 25.49 -11.26 -1.19
N LEU A 27 26.62 -10.82 -1.77
CA LEU A 27 27.24 -11.52 -2.90
C LEU A 27 27.56 -12.96 -2.54
N GLY A 28 27.02 -13.91 -3.32
CA GLY A 28 27.26 -15.34 -3.13
C GLY A 28 26.42 -16.01 -2.03
N ALA A 29 25.56 -15.28 -1.31
CA ALA A 29 24.67 -15.83 -0.30
C ALA A 29 23.36 -16.41 -0.91
N VAL A 30 23.49 -17.35 -1.86
CA VAL A 30 22.35 -17.98 -2.56
C VAL A 30 21.73 -19.12 -1.74
N ASP A 31 20.41 -19.30 -1.77
CA ASP A 31 19.70 -20.34 -1.01
C ASP A 31 20.25 -21.75 -1.30
N GLY A 32 20.57 -22.50 -0.24
CA GLY A 32 21.22 -23.81 -0.32
C GLY A 32 22.72 -23.81 -0.69
N GLY A 33 23.33 -22.64 -0.94
CA GLY A 33 24.76 -22.49 -1.25
C GLY A 33 25.65 -22.33 -0.01
N SER A 34 26.92 -22.71 -0.12
CA SER A 34 27.82 -22.97 1.01
C SER A 34 28.76 -21.82 1.42
N SER A 35 28.92 -20.72 0.70
CA SER A 35 29.76 -19.59 1.17
C SER A 35 29.44 -18.24 0.49
N ALA A 36 29.05 -17.25 1.29
CA ALA A 36 29.01 -15.86 0.84
C ALA A 36 30.44 -15.35 0.55
N ALA A 37 30.57 -14.42 -0.40
CA ALA A 37 31.86 -13.81 -0.72
C ALA A 37 32.42 -13.04 0.49
N GLN A 38 33.74 -13.12 0.69
CA GLN A 38 34.47 -12.41 1.73
C GLN A 38 35.54 -11.52 1.10
N PHE A 39 35.69 -10.30 1.64
CA PHE A 39 36.65 -9.32 1.17
C PHE A 39 37.61 -8.90 2.28
N PRO A 40 38.88 -8.61 1.95
CA PRO A 40 39.93 -8.32 2.94
C PRO A 40 39.69 -7.02 3.73
N ASN A 41 38.90 -6.09 3.19
CA ASN A 41 38.53 -4.84 3.87
C ASN A 41 37.27 -4.24 3.26
N ALA A 42 36.63 -3.32 4.00
CA ALA A 42 35.39 -2.66 3.59
C ALA A 42 35.50 -1.96 2.22
N ARG A 43 36.64 -1.35 1.92
CA ARG A 43 36.90 -0.71 0.61
C ARG A 43 36.79 -1.70 -0.54
N THR A 44 37.33 -2.91 -0.36
CA THR A 44 37.27 -3.97 -1.38
C THR A 44 35.85 -4.51 -1.54
N GLY A 45 35.13 -4.67 -0.43
CA GLY A 45 33.72 -5.07 -0.44
C GLY A 45 32.79 -4.10 -1.15
N VAL A 46 32.90 -2.80 -0.86
CA VAL A 46 32.13 -1.76 -1.55
C VAL A 46 32.47 -1.72 -3.04
N ARG A 47 33.74 -1.93 -3.41
CA ARG A 47 34.15 -2.02 -4.82
C ARG A 47 33.49 -3.20 -5.51
N ALA A 48 33.46 -4.37 -4.90
CA ALA A 48 32.80 -5.55 -5.45
C ALA A 48 31.29 -5.30 -5.67
N GLN A 49 30.60 -4.69 -4.71
CA GLN A 49 29.19 -4.30 -4.86
C GLN A 49 28.96 -3.37 -6.06
N ILE A 50 29.79 -2.33 -6.22
CA ILE A 50 29.67 -1.38 -7.34
C ILE A 50 29.91 -2.07 -8.68
N GLN A 51 30.91 -2.97 -8.75
CA GLN A 51 31.18 -3.76 -9.94
C GLN A 51 29.99 -4.65 -10.30
N HIS A 52 29.36 -5.30 -9.31
CA HIS A 52 28.18 -6.13 -9.54
C HIS A 52 26.98 -5.33 -10.02
N LEU A 53 26.69 -4.18 -9.39
CA LEU A 53 25.64 -3.25 -9.84
C LEU A 53 25.87 -2.80 -11.29
N ARG A 54 27.12 -2.50 -11.66
CA ARG A 54 27.45 -2.12 -13.04
C ARG A 54 27.22 -3.28 -14.03
N ALA A 55 27.49 -4.52 -13.65
CA ALA A 55 27.18 -5.69 -14.47
C ALA A 55 25.66 -5.82 -14.76
N TYR A 56 24.82 -5.47 -13.79
CA TYR A 56 23.36 -5.44 -13.94
C TYR A 56 22.86 -4.26 -14.78
N ALA A 57 23.52 -3.09 -14.69
CA ALA A 57 23.02 -1.87 -15.31
C ALA A 57 23.57 -1.57 -16.72
N ASP A 58 24.81 -1.94 -17.02
CA ASP A 58 25.51 -1.59 -18.26
C ASP A 58 25.61 -2.83 -19.19
N PRO A 59 24.84 -2.89 -20.28
CA PRO A 59 24.87 -4.04 -21.20
C PRO A 59 26.20 -4.20 -21.95
N SER A 60 27.05 -3.16 -21.95
CA SER A 60 28.32 -3.15 -22.68
C SER A 60 29.55 -3.42 -21.82
N VAL A 61 29.37 -3.60 -20.51
CA VAL A 61 30.48 -3.67 -19.56
C VAL A 61 31.26 -4.97 -19.70
N THR A 62 32.58 -4.86 -19.65
CA THR A 62 33.53 -5.98 -19.54
C THR A 62 34.49 -5.70 -18.38
N SER A 63 35.22 -6.71 -17.91
CA SER A 63 36.23 -6.54 -16.85
C SER A 63 37.29 -5.48 -17.21
N ALA A 64 37.66 -5.39 -18.49
CA ALA A 64 38.58 -4.38 -19.02
C ALA A 64 38.03 -2.93 -18.97
N LYS A 65 36.71 -2.75 -18.89
CA LYS A 65 36.05 -1.42 -18.82
C LYS A 65 35.79 -0.94 -17.38
N LEU A 66 36.24 -1.68 -16.38
CA LEU A 66 36.10 -1.29 -14.98
C LEU A 66 37.16 -0.25 -14.59
N ALA A 67 36.76 0.74 -13.81
CA ALA A 67 37.67 1.81 -13.34
C ALA A 67 38.76 1.32 -12.37
N ASN A 68 38.61 0.10 -11.84
CA ASN A 68 39.55 -0.54 -10.93
C ASN A 68 39.58 -2.04 -11.26
N ALA A 69 40.65 -2.72 -10.84
CA ALA A 69 40.78 -4.17 -10.96
C ALA A 69 39.51 -4.89 -10.47
N LEU A 70 39.10 -5.93 -11.21
CA LEU A 70 37.94 -6.73 -10.89
C LEU A 70 38.16 -7.48 -9.57
N VAL A 71 37.25 -7.28 -8.62
CA VAL A 71 37.26 -7.94 -7.30
C VAL A 71 35.93 -8.65 -7.00
N ASP A 72 34.87 -8.40 -7.77
CA ASP A 72 33.62 -9.16 -7.70
C ASP A 72 33.78 -10.55 -8.33
N PRO A 73 33.73 -11.64 -7.53
CA PRO A 73 33.90 -13.00 -8.05
C PRO A 73 32.72 -13.50 -8.88
N ARG A 74 31.59 -12.76 -8.89
CA ARG A 74 30.36 -13.13 -9.61
C ARG A 74 30.08 -12.23 -10.81
N PHE A 75 30.99 -11.33 -11.15
CA PHE A 75 30.81 -10.35 -12.21
C PHE A 75 30.42 -11.01 -13.54
N ASP A 76 31.12 -12.08 -13.91
CA ASP A 76 30.89 -12.80 -15.17
C ASP A 76 29.60 -13.64 -15.16
N LEU A 77 29.07 -14.00 -13.98
CA LEU A 77 27.81 -14.76 -13.86
C LEU A 77 26.56 -13.94 -14.19
N VAL A 78 26.67 -12.60 -14.24
CA VAL A 78 25.58 -11.73 -14.68
C VAL A 78 25.45 -11.83 -16.20
N ALA A 79 24.55 -12.69 -16.67
CA ALA A 79 24.24 -12.90 -18.08
C ALA A 79 22.72 -12.84 -18.33
N PRO A 80 22.23 -12.11 -19.35
CA PRO A 80 22.98 -11.06 -20.07
C PRO A 80 23.39 -9.91 -19.12
N LYS A 81 24.43 -9.16 -19.50
CA LYS A 81 24.76 -7.87 -18.86
C LYS A 81 23.63 -6.86 -19.13
N GLY A 82 23.46 -5.87 -18.25
CA GLY A 82 22.47 -4.81 -18.47
C GLY A 82 21.01 -5.24 -18.31
N LYS A 83 20.73 -6.32 -17.55
CA LYS A 83 19.37 -6.82 -17.32
C LYS A 83 18.54 -6.04 -16.29
N ALA A 84 19.13 -5.05 -15.61
CA ALA A 84 18.44 -4.08 -14.76
C ALA A 84 19.09 -2.68 -14.87
N PRO A 85 18.85 -1.92 -15.96
CA PRO A 85 19.37 -0.56 -16.10
C PRO A 85 18.86 0.45 -15.07
N THR A 86 17.71 0.23 -14.44
CA THR A 86 17.15 1.13 -13.41
C THR A 86 16.91 0.42 -12.08
N TRP A 87 16.88 1.18 -10.98
CA TRP A 87 16.72 0.63 -9.62
C TRP A 87 15.38 -0.11 -9.43
N GLU A 88 14.34 0.32 -10.12
CA GLU A 88 12.99 -0.27 -10.10
C GLU A 88 12.97 -1.73 -10.58
N GLN A 89 13.97 -2.14 -11.38
CA GLN A 89 14.05 -3.46 -11.99
C GLN A 89 14.77 -4.50 -11.13
N PHE A 90 15.33 -4.12 -9.97
CA PHE A 90 16.11 -5.03 -9.12
C PHE A 90 15.24 -6.01 -8.28
N GLY A 91 13.91 -5.95 -8.34
CA GLY A 91 13.02 -6.94 -7.71
C GLY A 91 12.72 -8.17 -8.58
N ASN A 92 11.74 -8.97 -8.16
CA ASN A 92 11.11 -10.02 -8.99
C ASN A 92 12.06 -11.08 -9.56
N GLY A 93 13.07 -11.48 -8.79
CA GLY A 93 14.04 -12.50 -9.18
C GLY A 93 15.18 -11.99 -10.06
N ILE A 94 15.24 -10.69 -10.35
CA ILE A 94 16.36 -10.09 -11.08
C ILE A 94 17.60 -9.98 -10.20
N TRP A 95 17.51 -9.25 -9.07
CA TRP A 95 18.55 -9.22 -8.05
C TRP A 95 18.15 -9.99 -6.78
N ALA A 96 16.92 -9.77 -6.30
CA ALA A 96 16.33 -10.53 -5.21
C ALA A 96 14.99 -11.16 -5.64
N THR A 97 14.67 -12.33 -5.09
CA THR A 97 13.37 -12.99 -5.27
C THR A 97 12.22 -12.17 -4.71
N ASP A 98 12.51 -11.31 -3.73
CA ASP A 98 11.56 -10.37 -3.16
C ASP A 98 11.07 -9.35 -4.21
N PRO A 99 9.77 -9.34 -4.55
CA PRO A 99 9.18 -8.40 -5.51
C PRO A 99 9.27 -6.95 -5.03
N THR A 100 9.43 -6.71 -3.72
CA THR A 100 9.51 -5.39 -3.09
C THR A 100 10.94 -4.86 -2.93
N TYR A 101 11.95 -5.64 -3.33
CA TYR A 101 13.36 -5.31 -3.11
C TYR A 101 13.75 -3.92 -3.64
N ALA A 102 13.41 -3.62 -4.90
CA ALA A 102 13.70 -2.33 -5.52
C ALA A 102 13.12 -1.15 -4.73
N SER A 103 11.88 -1.30 -4.25
CA SER A 103 11.18 -0.26 -3.48
C SER A 103 11.83 0.00 -2.12
N LYS A 104 12.37 -1.04 -1.45
CA LYS A 104 13.11 -0.91 -0.20
C LYS A 104 14.40 -0.10 -0.40
N VAL A 105 15.15 -0.38 -1.47
CA VAL A 105 16.37 0.34 -1.81
C VAL A 105 16.09 1.82 -2.09
N LEU A 106 15.08 2.11 -2.93
CA LEU A 106 14.71 3.48 -3.27
C LEU A 106 14.18 4.26 -2.07
N SER A 107 13.43 3.61 -1.17
CA SER A 107 12.97 4.24 0.08
C SER A 107 14.14 4.70 0.96
N ILE A 108 15.17 3.86 1.11
CA ILE A 108 16.33 4.23 1.92
C ILE A 108 17.15 5.32 1.23
N TYR A 109 17.25 5.31 -0.10
CA TYR A 109 17.90 6.39 -0.84
C TYR A 109 17.23 7.74 -0.59
N GLN A 110 15.90 7.80 -0.60
CA GLN A 110 15.14 9.01 -0.31
C GLN A 110 15.32 9.48 1.14
N GLN A 111 15.43 8.55 2.09
CA GLN A 111 15.78 8.89 3.49
C GLN A 111 17.19 9.50 3.60
N ILE A 112 18.17 8.96 2.87
CA ILE A 112 19.54 9.50 2.82
C ILE A 112 19.54 10.93 2.25
N LEU A 113 18.82 11.18 1.16
CA LEU A 113 18.70 12.52 0.56
C LEU A 113 18.05 13.52 1.53
N SER A 114 16.99 13.08 2.20
CA SER A 114 16.27 13.89 3.18
C SER A 114 17.16 14.25 4.38
N TYR A 115 17.94 13.28 4.87
CA TYR A 115 18.91 13.50 5.95
C TYR A 115 20.06 14.43 5.54
N ALA A 116 20.55 14.31 4.31
CA ALA A 116 21.66 15.11 3.81
C ALA A 116 21.30 16.60 3.57
N GLY A 117 20.07 17.03 3.87
CA GLY A 117 19.60 18.38 3.57
C GLY A 117 19.58 18.67 2.07
N ALA A 118 19.61 17.64 1.23
CA ALA A 118 19.58 17.76 -0.22
C ALA A 118 18.13 18.00 -0.69
N THR A 119 17.51 19.07 -0.21
CA THR A 119 16.43 19.74 -0.94
C THR A 119 17.08 20.58 -2.03
N GLY A 120 17.27 20.00 -3.21
CA GLY A 120 17.83 20.68 -4.37
C GLY A 120 17.34 20.07 -5.69
N THR A 121 16.56 20.86 -6.42
CA THR A 121 16.30 20.74 -7.87
C THR A 121 17.55 20.26 -8.61
N THR A 122 17.46 19.14 -9.33
CA THR A 122 18.45 18.79 -10.36
C THR A 122 17.77 18.82 -11.72
N THR A 123 18.02 19.89 -12.45
CA THR A 123 17.90 19.93 -13.91
C THR A 123 18.83 18.87 -14.49
N THR A 124 18.33 17.97 -15.33
CA THR A 124 19.19 17.15 -16.19
C THR A 124 18.66 17.25 -17.62
N THR A 125 19.39 18.00 -18.42
CA THR A 125 19.39 17.92 -19.88
C THR A 125 19.90 16.54 -20.30
N SER A 126 19.25 15.93 -21.30
CA SER A 126 19.86 14.88 -22.13
C SER A 126 19.48 15.12 -23.58
N PRO A 127 20.44 15.02 -24.54
CA PRO A 127 20.16 15.18 -25.96
C PRO A 127 19.59 13.90 -26.58
N THR A 128 18.72 14.14 -27.55
CA THR A 128 17.96 13.27 -28.48
C THR A 128 18.85 12.29 -29.26
N THR A 129 18.45 11.03 -29.54
CA THR A 129 17.65 10.57 -30.70
C THR A 129 17.69 9.02 -30.70
N THR A 130 16.80 8.20 -31.26
CA THR A 130 15.40 8.24 -31.76
C THR A 130 15.16 6.83 -32.31
N THR A 131 14.05 6.18 -31.97
CA THR A 131 13.10 5.60 -32.96
C THR A 131 11.76 5.31 -32.28
N THR A 132 10.74 5.94 -32.85
CA THR A 132 9.34 6.12 -32.46
C THR A 132 8.52 4.81 -32.42
N PRO A 133 7.42 4.76 -31.65
CA PRO A 133 6.14 4.77 -32.33
C PRO A 133 5.21 5.90 -31.84
N THR A 134 4.22 6.12 -32.68
CA THR A 134 3.56 7.37 -33.01
C THR A 134 2.84 8.05 -31.85
N THR A 135 3.05 9.36 -31.84
CA THR A 135 2.41 10.42 -31.06
C THR A 135 0.89 10.30 -31.00
N THR A 136 0.35 10.25 -29.78
CA THR A 136 -0.80 11.08 -29.41
C THR A 136 -0.46 11.70 -28.05
N THR A 137 0.19 12.86 -28.11
CA THR A 137 0.43 13.72 -26.94
C THR A 137 -0.91 14.23 -26.45
N LEU A 138 -1.47 13.59 -25.42
CA LEU A 138 -2.45 14.22 -24.55
C LEU A 138 -1.72 15.24 -23.66
N PRO A 139 -2.27 16.44 -23.45
CA PRO A 139 -1.66 17.43 -22.57
C PRO A 139 -1.55 16.88 -21.15
N SER A 140 -0.41 17.11 -20.49
CA SER A 140 -0.27 16.94 -19.04
C SER A 140 -1.07 18.04 -18.33
N THR A 141 -2.39 17.90 -18.29
CA THR A 141 -3.25 18.74 -17.47
C THR A 141 -2.91 18.48 -15.99
N THR A 142 -2.79 19.54 -15.19
CA THR A 142 -2.63 19.47 -13.72
C THR A 142 -3.65 18.53 -13.05
N TRP A 143 -4.78 18.31 -13.71
CA TRP A 143 -5.92 17.53 -13.24
C TRP A 143 -6.06 16.16 -13.92
N ALA A 144 -5.09 15.72 -14.74
CA ALA A 144 -5.16 14.46 -15.46
C ALA A 144 -5.55 13.29 -14.52
N PRO A 145 -6.44 12.37 -14.94
CA PRO A 145 -7.00 12.24 -16.30
C PRO A 145 -8.19 13.17 -16.60
N PHE A 146 -8.53 14.10 -15.70
CA PHE A 146 -9.69 14.97 -15.85
C PHE A 146 -9.35 16.28 -16.57
N ALA A 147 -10.33 16.80 -17.31
CA ALA A 147 -10.19 18.05 -18.06
C ALA A 147 -10.14 19.30 -17.16
N SER A 148 -10.62 19.23 -15.91
CA SER A 148 -10.70 20.36 -14.98
C SER A 148 -10.68 19.92 -13.51
N ALA A 149 -10.43 20.88 -12.61
CA ALA A 149 -10.56 20.68 -11.17
C ALA A 149 -12.00 20.32 -10.77
N ASP A 150 -13.00 20.95 -11.40
CA ASP A 150 -14.42 20.61 -11.21
C ASP A 150 -14.73 19.14 -11.52
N ALA A 151 -14.19 18.63 -12.64
CA ALA A 151 -14.34 17.23 -13.03
C ALA A 151 -13.65 16.27 -12.06
N LEU A 152 -12.45 16.61 -11.57
CA LEU A 152 -11.78 15.87 -10.51
C LEU A 152 -12.63 15.82 -9.22
N VAL A 153 -13.20 16.95 -8.80
CA VAL A 153 -14.04 17.04 -7.59
C VAL A 153 -15.28 16.16 -7.72
N ALA A 154 -15.97 16.23 -8.86
CA ALA A 154 -17.13 15.40 -9.13
C ALA A 154 -16.78 13.92 -9.08
N GLN A 155 -15.65 13.52 -9.69
CA GLN A 155 -15.21 12.14 -9.67
C GLN A 155 -14.78 11.67 -8.28
N ALA A 156 -14.11 12.52 -7.49
CA ALA A 156 -13.68 12.19 -6.14
C ALA A 156 -14.87 11.88 -5.22
N HIS A 157 -15.98 12.61 -5.32
CA HIS A 157 -17.20 12.30 -4.57
C HIS A 157 -17.83 10.96 -4.98
N ARG A 158 -17.89 10.67 -6.29
CA ARG A 158 -18.40 9.37 -6.77
C ARG A 158 -17.54 8.21 -6.29
N ASP A 159 -16.23 8.36 -6.31
CA ASP A 159 -15.30 7.30 -5.93
C ASP A 159 -15.27 7.10 -4.42
N LEU A 160 -15.15 8.16 -3.62
CA LEU A 160 -14.89 8.06 -2.17
C LEU A 160 -16.16 8.08 -1.31
N LEU A 161 -17.23 8.73 -1.77
CA LEU A 161 -18.47 8.94 -1.02
C LEU A 161 -19.68 8.21 -1.65
N ALA A 162 -19.49 7.63 -2.84
CA ALA A 162 -20.53 6.92 -3.59
C ALA A 162 -21.77 7.76 -3.92
N ARG A 163 -21.64 9.09 -3.99
CA ARG A 163 -22.68 10.06 -4.36
C ARG A 163 -22.13 11.14 -5.30
N GLU A 164 -23.03 11.88 -5.95
CA GLU A 164 -22.65 13.08 -6.69
C GLU A 164 -22.32 14.23 -5.73
N ALA A 165 -21.36 15.05 -6.14
CA ALA A 165 -21.09 16.34 -5.51
C ALA A 165 -22.20 17.34 -5.88
N THR A 166 -22.72 18.08 -4.89
CA THR A 166 -23.61 19.21 -5.14
C THR A 166 -22.88 20.34 -5.86
N ASP A 167 -23.63 21.26 -6.48
CA ASP A 167 -23.04 22.40 -7.21
C ASP A 167 -22.16 23.27 -6.31
N ALA A 168 -22.55 23.45 -5.05
CA ALA A 168 -21.77 24.19 -4.05
C ALA A 168 -20.45 23.48 -3.69
N GLU A 169 -20.49 22.15 -3.49
CA GLU A 169 -19.30 21.35 -3.22
C GLU A 169 -18.32 21.35 -4.39
N ARG A 170 -18.85 21.26 -5.63
CA ARG A 170 -18.03 21.35 -6.84
C ARG A 170 -17.38 22.73 -6.99
N ALA A 171 -18.15 23.79 -6.80
CA ALA A 171 -17.63 25.16 -6.87
C ALA A 171 -16.54 25.42 -5.82
N PHE A 172 -16.78 25.02 -4.56
CA PHE A 172 -15.79 25.13 -3.49
C PHE A 172 -14.52 24.31 -3.78
N GLY A 173 -14.69 23.03 -4.12
CA GLY A 173 -13.58 22.12 -4.43
C GLY A 173 -12.73 22.61 -5.59
N ALA A 174 -13.37 23.05 -6.68
CA ALA A 174 -12.67 23.61 -7.82
C ALA A 174 -11.88 24.87 -7.42
N SER A 175 -12.48 25.77 -6.65
CA SER A 175 -11.82 27.01 -6.19
C SER A 175 -10.56 26.74 -5.36
N VAL A 176 -10.62 25.83 -4.38
CA VAL A 176 -9.46 25.54 -3.52
C VAL A 176 -8.34 24.81 -4.25
N LEU A 177 -8.69 24.01 -5.27
CA LEU A 177 -7.73 23.33 -6.13
C LEU A 177 -7.07 24.29 -7.11
N THR A 178 -7.85 25.07 -7.87
CA THR A 178 -7.30 26.03 -8.85
C THR A 178 -6.52 27.16 -8.19
N GLY A 179 -6.92 27.55 -6.98
CA GLY A 179 -6.19 28.54 -6.17
C GLY A 179 -4.94 28.00 -5.48
N GLY A 180 -4.68 26.68 -5.55
CA GLY A 180 -3.52 26.04 -4.91
C GLY A 180 -3.57 25.99 -3.39
N VAL A 181 -4.73 26.23 -2.78
CA VAL A 181 -4.94 26.16 -1.32
C VAL A 181 -4.79 24.72 -0.84
N LEU A 182 -5.31 23.77 -1.62
CA LEU A 182 -5.13 22.33 -1.41
C LEU A 182 -4.54 21.69 -2.65
N THR A 183 -3.71 20.67 -2.45
CA THR A 183 -3.36 19.73 -3.52
C THR A 183 -4.54 18.80 -3.80
N PRO A 184 -4.61 18.18 -5.00
CA PRO A 184 -5.58 17.12 -5.29
C PRO A 184 -5.64 16.02 -4.23
N GLY A 185 -4.48 15.50 -3.82
CA GLY A 185 -4.43 14.48 -2.77
C GLY A 185 -4.96 14.98 -1.43
N ALA A 186 -4.60 16.19 -1.00
CA ALA A 186 -5.14 16.76 0.23
C ALA A 186 -6.66 16.97 0.19
N TYR A 187 -7.21 17.32 -0.98
CA TYR A 187 -8.66 17.39 -1.17
C TYR A 187 -9.33 16.00 -1.07
N LEU A 188 -8.80 14.98 -1.75
CA LEU A 188 -9.32 13.61 -1.63
C LEU A 188 -9.21 13.09 -0.17
N ALA A 189 -8.10 13.40 0.52
CA ALA A 189 -7.90 13.02 1.90
C ALA A 189 -8.94 13.64 2.84
N SER A 190 -9.39 14.87 2.60
CA SER A 190 -10.44 15.51 3.41
C SER A 190 -11.79 14.81 3.23
N LEU A 191 -12.11 14.32 2.03
CA LEU A 191 -13.30 13.51 1.79
C LEU A 191 -13.23 12.17 2.54
N VAL A 192 -12.07 11.49 2.51
CA VAL A 192 -11.86 10.22 3.24
C VAL A 192 -11.96 10.41 4.75
N ALA A 193 -11.37 11.48 5.30
CA ALA A 193 -11.34 11.76 6.73
C ALA A 193 -12.66 12.37 7.26
N GLY A 194 -13.44 13.02 6.40
CA GLY A 194 -14.75 13.59 6.73
C GLY A 194 -15.86 12.59 6.48
N GLU A 195 -16.64 12.81 5.40
CA GLU A 195 -17.81 12.00 5.10
C GLU A 195 -17.48 10.52 4.85
N GLY A 196 -16.31 10.21 4.28
CA GLY A 196 -15.82 8.85 4.13
C GLY A 196 -15.65 8.14 5.47
N ALA A 197 -15.15 8.82 6.50
CA ALA A 197 -15.03 8.27 7.84
C ALA A 197 -16.39 8.09 8.53
N ALA A 198 -17.34 8.97 8.23
CA ALA A 198 -18.69 8.91 8.79
C ALA A 198 -19.56 7.80 8.18
N HIS A 199 -19.40 7.49 6.88
CA HIS A 199 -20.31 6.56 6.19
C HIS A 199 -19.66 5.40 5.45
N ALA A 200 -18.44 5.56 4.92
CA ALA A 200 -17.79 4.52 4.14
C ALA A 200 -16.95 3.58 5.04
N GLN A 201 -16.15 4.12 5.95
CA GLN A 201 -15.31 3.31 6.85
C GLN A 201 -16.11 2.39 7.78
N PRO A 202 -17.27 2.79 8.36
CA PRO A 202 -18.10 1.87 9.16
C PRO A 202 -18.59 0.67 8.33
N VAL A 203 -18.95 0.87 7.06
CA VAL A 203 -19.36 -0.23 6.17
C VAL A 203 -18.22 -1.24 6.00
N ALA A 204 -16.99 -0.77 5.75
CA ALA A 204 -15.84 -1.65 5.65
C ALA A 204 -15.59 -2.44 6.95
N ARG A 205 -15.71 -1.80 8.12
CA ARG A 205 -15.58 -2.49 9.41
C ARG A 205 -16.67 -3.53 9.65
N LEU A 206 -17.93 -3.22 9.34
CA LEU A 206 -19.04 -4.17 9.48
C LEU A 206 -18.80 -5.44 8.65
N TYR A 207 -18.30 -5.29 7.43
CA TYR A 207 -17.98 -6.41 6.55
C TYR A 207 -16.81 -7.24 7.07
N LEU A 208 -15.75 -6.59 7.55
CA LEU A 208 -14.62 -7.27 8.19
C LEU A 208 -15.08 -8.04 9.42
N ALA A 209 -15.88 -7.42 10.28
CA ALA A 209 -16.45 -8.02 11.47
C ALA A 209 -17.35 -9.22 11.16
N ALA A 210 -18.35 -9.03 10.31
CA ALA A 210 -19.39 -10.03 10.06
C ALA A 210 -18.94 -11.15 9.12
N LEU A 211 -18.09 -10.87 8.12
CA LEU A 211 -17.77 -11.79 7.04
C LEU A 211 -16.27 -12.12 6.93
N GLY A 212 -15.40 -11.45 7.68
CA GLY A 212 -13.95 -11.63 7.62
C GLY A 212 -13.31 -11.12 6.33
N ARG A 213 -14.01 -10.25 5.57
CA ARG A 213 -13.54 -9.72 4.29
C ARG A 213 -14.08 -8.32 4.03
N LEU A 214 -13.45 -7.57 3.13
CA LEU A 214 -13.97 -6.30 2.63
C LEU A 214 -15.18 -6.49 1.71
N PRO A 215 -16.10 -5.50 1.62
CA PRO A 215 -17.12 -5.50 0.59
C PRO A 215 -16.49 -5.36 -0.80
N ASP A 216 -17.18 -5.85 -1.84
CA ASP A 216 -16.83 -5.48 -3.21
C ASP A 216 -17.17 -3.99 -3.48
N PRO A 217 -16.66 -3.38 -4.57
CA PRO A 217 -16.88 -1.96 -4.84
C PRO A 217 -18.37 -1.56 -4.94
N SER A 218 -19.23 -2.44 -5.45
CA SER A 218 -20.67 -2.18 -5.60
C SER A 218 -21.37 -2.24 -4.25
N GLY A 219 -21.07 -3.26 -3.44
CA GLY A 219 -21.55 -3.40 -2.07
C GLY A 219 -21.12 -2.23 -1.19
N MET A 220 -19.84 -1.82 -1.27
CA MET A 220 -19.31 -0.66 -0.57
C MET A 220 -20.14 0.59 -0.89
N GLY A 221 -20.30 0.91 -2.17
CA GLY A 221 -21.06 2.09 -2.58
C GLY A 221 -22.54 2.03 -2.22
N TYR A 222 -23.16 0.86 -2.31
CA TYR A 222 -24.57 0.65 -1.98
C TYR A 222 -24.87 0.90 -0.48
N TRP A 223 -24.02 0.38 0.41
CA TRP A 223 -24.20 0.55 1.84
C TRP A 223 -23.78 1.93 2.33
N THR A 224 -22.70 2.51 1.78
CA THR A 224 -22.30 3.89 2.09
C THR A 224 -23.43 4.87 1.82
N ARG A 225 -24.11 4.76 0.66
CA ARG A 225 -25.28 5.61 0.34
C ARG A 225 -26.44 5.45 1.31
N ARG A 226 -26.74 4.22 1.76
CA ARG A 226 -27.81 3.99 2.74
C ARG A 226 -27.47 4.57 4.10
N HIS A 227 -26.24 4.35 4.55
CA HIS A 227 -25.79 4.91 5.82
C HIS A 227 -25.80 6.44 5.78
N ALA A 228 -25.35 7.04 4.67
CA ALA A 228 -25.44 8.49 4.44
C ALA A 228 -26.90 9.01 4.41
N ALA A 229 -27.85 8.18 3.96
CA ALA A 229 -29.29 8.47 3.99
C ALA A 229 -29.94 8.23 5.37
N GLY A 230 -29.15 7.97 6.43
CA GLY A 230 -29.64 7.83 7.80
C GLY A 230 -30.01 6.41 8.22
N TRP A 231 -29.67 5.40 7.41
CA TRP A 231 -29.82 4.01 7.86
C TRP A 231 -28.83 3.72 8.99
N PRO A 232 -29.29 3.22 10.16
CA PRO A 232 -28.38 2.85 11.22
C PRO A 232 -27.57 1.60 10.84
N LEU A 233 -26.37 1.47 11.40
CA LEU A 233 -25.49 0.30 11.19
C LEU A 233 -26.19 -1.02 11.51
N THR A 234 -27.10 -1.04 12.49
CA THR A 234 -27.89 -2.23 12.84
C THR A 234 -28.71 -2.74 11.67
N GLN A 235 -29.37 -1.87 10.91
CA GLN A 235 -30.15 -2.28 9.72
C GLN A 235 -29.26 -2.79 8.60
N ILE A 236 -28.04 -2.26 8.45
CA ILE A 236 -27.08 -2.76 7.46
C ILE A 236 -26.62 -4.17 7.86
N VAL A 237 -26.28 -4.36 9.13
CA VAL A 237 -25.89 -5.69 9.65
C VAL A 237 -27.02 -6.70 9.52
N ASP A 238 -28.27 -6.33 9.81
CA ASP A 238 -29.42 -7.22 9.64
C ASP A 238 -29.52 -7.76 8.20
N GLN A 239 -29.26 -6.90 7.21
CA GLN A 239 -29.26 -7.31 5.80
C GLN A 239 -28.06 -8.20 5.44
N ILE A 240 -26.88 -7.96 6.04
CA ILE A 240 -25.70 -8.80 5.85
C ILE A 240 -25.94 -10.19 6.46
N LEU A 241 -26.42 -10.24 7.71
CA LEU A 241 -26.69 -11.50 8.42
C LEU A 241 -27.82 -12.31 7.79
N GLY A 242 -28.82 -11.64 7.19
CA GLY A 242 -29.89 -12.30 6.43
C GLY A 242 -29.52 -12.67 5.00
N SER A 243 -28.25 -12.53 4.59
CA SER A 243 -27.82 -12.84 3.23
C SER A 243 -27.48 -14.31 3.04
N ASN A 244 -27.74 -14.83 1.84
CA ASN A 244 -27.28 -16.18 1.44
C ASN A 244 -25.78 -16.38 1.61
N GLU A 245 -24.99 -15.31 1.55
CA GLU A 245 -23.55 -15.39 1.78
C GLU A 245 -23.25 -15.69 3.26
N PHE A 246 -23.89 -14.97 4.16
CA PHE A 246 -23.72 -15.19 5.59
C PHE A 246 -24.18 -16.61 5.95
N ASP A 247 -25.33 -17.04 5.47
CA ASP A 247 -25.83 -18.41 5.70
C ASP A 247 -24.88 -19.49 5.17
N ARG A 248 -24.25 -19.29 4.00
CA ARG A 248 -23.27 -20.27 3.48
C ARG A 248 -21.99 -20.33 4.31
N ARG A 249 -21.57 -19.23 4.92
CA ARG A 249 -20.33 -19.16 5.71
C ARG A 249 -20.54 -19.52 7.18
N PHE A 250 -21.67 -19.12 7.73
CA PHE A 250 -21.95 -19.13 9.17
C PHE A 250 -23.29 -19.76 9.53
N GLY A 251 -24.07 -20.23 8.56
CA GLY A 251 -25.33 -20.94 8.82
C GLY A 251 -25.09 -22.19 9.66
N GLY A 252 -25.96 -22.43 10.65
CA GLY A 252 -25.85 -23.56 11.57
C GLY A 252 -24.79 -23.43 12.67
N THR A 253 -24.08 -22.29 12.77
CA THR A 253 -23.15 -22.03 13.88
C THR A 253 -23.88 -21.85 15.20
N THR A 254 -23.33 -22.41 16.27
CA THR A 254 -23.80 -22.10 17.63
C THR A 254 -23.48 -20.65 17.98
N ASP A 255 -24.11 -20.10 19.02
CA ASP A 255 -23.79 -18.75 19.48
C ASP A 255 -22.34 -18.64 19.96
N HIS A 256 -21.79 -19.70 20.54
CA HIS A 256 -20.37 -19.76 20.92
C HIS A 256 -19.48 -19.68 19.68
N ASP A 257 -19.72 -20.52 18.67
CA ASP A 257 -18.94 -20.52 17.42
C ASP A 257 -19.04 -19.19 16.68
N PHE A 258 -20.19 -18.53 16.78
CA PHE A 258 -20.40 -17.20 16.20
C PHE A 258 -19.56 -16.13 16.93
N VAL A 259 -19.57 -16.13 18.27
CA VAL A 259 -18.75 -15.22 19.09
C VAL A 259 -17.26 -15.43 18.80
N ASP A 260 -16.78 -16.67 18.78
CA ASP A 260 -15.38 -16.99 18.47
C ASP A 260 -14.95 -16.48 17.10
N GLN A 261 -15.83 -16.58 16.11
CA GLN A 261 -15.55 -16.08 14.76
C GLN A 261 -15.49 -14.56 14.72
N LEU A 262 -16.33 -13.85 15.49
CA LEU A 262 -16.23 -12.39 15.61
C LEU A 262 -14.88 -11.98 16.21
N TYR A 263 -14.41 -12.66 17.26
CA TYR A 263 -13.09 -12.40 17.82
C TYR A 263 -11.97 -12.55 16.77
N ARG A 264 -11.98 -13.66 16.03
CA ARG A 264 -10.98 -13.93 14.98
C ARG A 264 -11.02 -12.90 13.86
N ASN A 265 -12.22 -12.50 13.41
CA ASN A 265 -12.37 -11.53 12.33
C ASN A 265 -11.92 -10.10 12.73
N ILE A 266 -12.09 -9.73 13.99
CA ILE A 266 -12.00 -8.33 14.45
C ILE A 266 -10.68 -8.04 15.17
N LEU A 267 -10.17 -9.02 15.92
CA LEU A 267 -8.96 -8.90 16.72
C LEU A 267 -7.79 -9.74 16.18
N ASP A 268 -8.01 -10.52 15.12
CA ASP A 268 -7.01 -11.42 14.53
C ASP A 268 -6.41 -12.40 15.55
N ARG A 269 -7.22 -12.78 16.55
CA ARG A 269 -6.86 -13.70 17.64
C ARG A 269 -8.10 -14.42 18.14
N ASP A 270 -7.88 -15.53 18.84
CA ASP A 270 -8.94 -16.20 19.58
C ASP A 270 -9.42 -15.32 20.73
N GLY A 271 -10.71 -15.42 21.02
CA GLY A 271 -11.32 -14.79 22.17
C GLY A 271 -10.80 -15.43 23.46
N ASP A 272 -10.58 -14.59 24.47
CA ASP A 272 -10.28 -15.11 25.81
C ASP A 272 -11.52 -15.88 26.33
N PRO A 273 -11.37 -17.07 26.95
CA PRO A 273 -12.52 -17.91 27.29
C PRO A 273 -13.61 -17.20 28.09
N SER A 274 -13.22 -16.34 29.03
CA SER A 274 -14.16 -15.55 29.83
C SER A 274 -14.95 -14.52 29.02
N GLY A 275 -14.32 -13.94 27.99
CA GLY A 275 -14.97 -13.01 27.06
C GLY A 275 -15.97 -13.73 26.16
N VAL A 276 -15.57 -14.87 25.61
CA VAL A 276 -16.44 -15.72 24.78
C VAL A 276 -17.66 -16.20 25.58
N ASP A 277 -17.46 -16.70 26.80
CA ASP A 277 -18.54 -17.13 27.70
C ASP A 277 -19.47 -15.97 28.09
N TYR A 278 -18.94 -14.76 28.26
CA TYR A 278 -19.73 -13.58 28.58
C TYR A 278 -20.67 -13.24 27.43
N TRP A 279 -20.16 -13.15 26.20
CA TRP A 279 -20.98 -12.80 25.04
C TRP A 279 -21.95 -13.92 24.64
N THR A 280 -21.52 -15.17 24.74
CA THR A 280 -22.37 -16.33 24.47
C THR A 280 -23.58 -16.34 25.39
N ARG A 281 -23.41 -16.15 26.70
CA ARG A 281 -24.54 -16.08 27.64
C ARG A 281 -25.52 -14.94 27.32
N ARG A 282 -25.02 -13.80 26.83
CA ARG A 282 -25.86 -12.65 26.44
C ARG A 282 -26.63 -12.89 25.14
N LEU A 283 -26.05 -13.64 24.19
CA LEU A 283 -26.73 -14.07 22.98
C LEU A 283 -27.82 -15.09 23.30
N THR A 284 -27.45 -16.17 24.01
CA THR A 284 -28.37 -17.27 24.33
C THR A 284 -29.51 -16.82 25.25
N GLY A 285 -29.25 -15.87 26.14
CA GLY A 285 -30.29 -15.28 27.00
C GLY A 285 -31.11 -14.16 26.34
N GLY A 286 -30.85 -13.82 25.08
CA GLY A 286 -31.59 -12.79 24.33
C GLY A 286 -31.33 -11.35 24.76
N GLN A 287 -30.33 -11.08 25.60
CA GLN A 287 -29.97 -9.73 26.03
C GLN A 287 -29.29 -8.92 24.91
N ILE A 288 -28.74 -9.59 23.90
CA ILE A 288 -28.26 -8.99 22.66
C ILE A 288 -28.51 -9.97 21.52
N GLY A 289 -28.92 -9.49 20.34
CA GLY A 289 -28.98 -10.30 19.13
C GLY A 289 -27.64 -10.31 18.40
N ARG A 290 -27.45 -11.26 17.47
CA ARG A 290 -26.22 -11.34 16.63
C ARG A 290 -25.92 -10.02 15.91
N THR A 291 -26.95 -9.32 15.42
CA THR A 291 -26.84 -7.99 14.82
C THR A 291 -26.23 -6.97 15.78
N GLY A 292 -26.78 -6.86 16.98
CA GLY A 292 -26.30 -5.92 17.99
C GLY A 292 -24.86 -6.22 18.38
N LEU A 293 -24.51 -7.50 18.48
CA LEU A 293 -23.16 -7.94 18.84
C LEU A 293 -22.13 -7.55 17.77
N VAL A 294 -22.43 -7.76 16.49
CA VAL A 294 -21.54 -7.36 15.37
C VAL A 294 -21.30 -5.85 15.40
N VAL A 295 -22.34 -5.04 15.57
CA VAL A 295 -22.20 -3.57 15.65
C VAL A 295 -21.35 -3.19 16.86
N GLN A 296 -21.59 -3.82 18.01
CA GLN A 296 -20.85 -3.53 19.24
C GLN A 296 -19.34 -3.83 19.11
N PHE A 297 -18.98 -4.94 18.48
CA PHE A 297 -17.57 -5.25 18.25
C PHE A 297 -16.94 -4.35 17.16
N SER A 298 -17.65 -4.14 16.04
CA SER A 298 -17.18 -3.31 14.92
C SER A 298 -16.88 -1.87 15.35
N GLU A 299 -17.74 -1.30 16.20
CA GLU A 299 -17.59 0.10 16.64
C GLU A 299 -16.92 0.22 18.01
N SER A 300 -16.31 -0.86 18.50
CA SER A 300 -15.48 -0.81 19.72
C SER A 300 -14.26 0.08 19.51
N SER A 301 -13.85 0.82 20.56
CA SER A 301 -12.67 1.70 20.48
C SER A 301 -11.39 0.96 20.08
N GLU A 302 -11.27 -0.32 20.47
CA GLU A 302 -10.16 -1.17 20.05
C GLU A 302 -10.19 -1.43 18.55
N HIS A 303 -11.34 -1.87 18.00
CA HIS A 303 -11.44 -2.18 16.57
C HIS A 303 -11.34 -0.92 15.70
N LEU A 304 -11.92 0.21 16.13
CA LEU A 304 -11.75 1.49 15.45
C LEU A 304 -10.27 1.86 15.28
N ARG A 305 -9.47 1.62 16.32
CA ARG A 305 -8.02 1.89 16.30
C ARG A 305 -7.26 0.88 15.43
N THR A 306 -7.53 -0.41 15.55
CA THR A 306 -6.77 -1.46 14.86
C THR A 306 -7.13 -1.57 13.38
N SER A 307 -8.39 -1.31 13.01
CA SER A 307 -8.87 -1.37 11.61
C SER A 307 -8.64 -0.07 10.82
N GLN A 308 -8.10 0.99 11.43
CA GLN A 308 -8.00 2.32 10.81
C GLN A 308 -7.20 2.29 9.50
N VAL A 309 -6.04 1.62 9.50
CA VAL A 309 -5.20 1.46 8.29
C VAL A 309 -5.99 0.77 7.18
N GLN A 310 -6.65 -0.34 7.51
CA GLN A 310 -7.36 -1.16 6.53
C GLN A 310 -8.58 -0.43 5.97
N THR A 311 -9.36 0.24 6.81
CA THR A 311 -10.59 0.94 6.42
C THR A 311 -10.30 2.16 5.55
N GLU A 312 -9.32 2.98 5.90
CA GLU A 312 -8.86 4.11 5.07
C GLU A 312 -8.36 3.64 3.70
N ALA A 313 -7.47 2.64 3.68
CA ALA A 313 -6.98 2.06 2.44
C ALA A 313 -8.11 1.46 1.59
N SER A 314 -9.10 0.83 2.23
CA SER A 314 -10.24 0.23 1.54
C SER A 314 -11.14 1.28 0.89
N VAL A 315 -11.44 2.39 1.57
CA VAL A 315 -12.20 3.49 0.98
C VAL A 315 -11.50 4.03 -0.27
N VAL A 316 -10.19 4.26 -0.18
CA VAL A 316 -9.40 4.76 -1.31
C VAL A 316 -9.33 3.73 -2.44
N TYR A 317 -8.96 2.48 -2.16
CA TYR A 317 -8.73 1.47 -3.21
C TYR A 317 -10.02 0.94 -3.84
N LEU A 318 -11.06 0.64 -3.05
CA LEU A 318 -12.34 0.19 -3.60
C LEU A 318 -13.03 1.31 -4.37
N GLY A 319 -12.95 2.55 -3.87
CA GLY A 319 -13.53 3.72 -4.51
C GLY A 319 -12.82 4.11 -5.79
N MET A 320 -11.50 4.31 -5.70
CA MET A 320 -10.69 4.84 -6.79
C MET A 320 -10.15 3.76 -7.72
N LEU A 321 -9.81 2.57 -7.26
CA LEU A 321 -9.24 1.53 -8.12
C LEU A 321 -10.20 0.38 -8.41
N ARG A 322 -11.39 0.38 -7.81
CA ARG A 322 -12.39 -0.68 -7.95
C ARG A 322 -11.85 -2.07 -7.61
N ARG A 323 -10.89 -2.13 -6.67
CA ARG A 323 -10.27 -3.35 -6.17
C ARG A 323 -9.86 -3.19 -4.71
N ALA A 324 -9.71 -4.28 -3.98
CA ALA A 324 -9.22 -4.24 -2.61
C ALA A 324 -7.74 -3.80 -2.57
N PRO A 325 -7.28 -3.16 -1.48
CA PRO A 325 -5.86 -2.91 -1.26
C PRO A 325 -5.13 -4.23 -1.01
N ASP A 326 -4.01 -4.43 -1.71
CA ASP A 326 -3.16 -5.60 -1.51
C ASP A 326 -2.39 -5.51 -0.17
N PRO A 327 -1.93 -6.63 0.42
CA PRO A 327 -1.22 -6.62 1.71
C PRO A 327 0.02 -5.70 1.74
N SER A 328 0.72 -5.53 0.61
CA SER A 328 1.87 -4.63 0.50
C SER A 328 1.47 -3.16 0.67
N VAL A 329 0.32 -2.77 0.15
CA VAL A 329 -0.26 -1.43 0.31
C VAL A 329 -0.65 -1.19 1.76
N LEU A 330 -1.29 -2.18 2.39
CA LEU A 330 -1.69 -2.09 3.80
C LEU A 330 -0.48 -1.94 4.72
N SER A 331 0.58 -2.73 4.50
CA SER A 331 1.83 -2.65 5.26
C SER A 331 2.55 -1.31 5.04
N TRP A 332 2.61 -0.83 3.80
CA TRP A 332 3.15 0.48 3.47
C TRP A 332 2.36 1.60 4.16
N TRP A 333 1.02 1.56 4.07
CA TRP A 333 0.16 2.57 4.64
C TRP A 333 0.26 2.59 6.17
N ALA A 334 0.28 1.42 6.82
CA ALA A 334 0.53 1.30 8.26
C ALA A 334 1.84 1.99 8.67
N THR A 335 2.91 1.76 7.91
CA THR A 335 4.23 2.37 8.15
C THR A 335 4.17 3.90 8.00
N LYS A 336 3.52 4.40 6.94
CA LYS A 336 3.34 5.84 6.72
C LYS A 336 2.57 6.49 7.86
N LYS A 337 1.45 5.90 8.30
CA LYS A 337 0.70 6.40 9.45
C LYS A 337 1.51 6.40 10.75
N ALA A 338 2.24 5.32 11.03
CA ALA A 338 3.10 5.24 12.20
C ALA A 338 4.19 6.32 12.21
N SER A 339 4.65 6.76 11.03
CA SER A 339 5.58 7.88 10.86
C SER A 339 4.93 9.27 10.85
N GLY A 340 3.62 9.39 11.10
CA GLY A 340 2.90 10.66 11.13
C GLY A 340 2.48 11.21 9.75
N SER A 341 2.53 10.40 8.69
CA SER A 341 2.03 10.81 7.37
C SER A 341 0.51 10.97 7.38
N GLY A 342 0.02 12.03 6.71
CA GLY A 342 -1.40 12.25 6.48
C GLY A 342 -1.97 11.38 5.34
N LEU A 343 -3.30 11.30 5.28
CA LEU A 343 -4.06 10.57 4.24
C LEU A 343 -3.81 11.10 2.82
N ASP A 344 -3.31 12.33 2.70
CA ASP A 344 -2.91 12.97 1.44
C ASP A 344 -1.80 12.17 0.73
N VAL A 345 -0.95 11.47 1.49
CA VAL A 345 0.11 10.60 0.92
C VAL A 345 -0.49 9.40 0.19
N LEU A 346 -1.47 8.73 0.79
CA LEU A 346 -2.17 7.57 0.20
C LEU A 346 -3.01 7.99 -1.01
N THR A 347 -3.77 9.08 -0.87
CA THR A 347 -4.67 9.56 -1.93
C THR A 347 -3.89 10.15 -3.11
N SER A 348 -2.77 10.85 -2.89
CA SER A 348 -1.88 11.31 -3.96
C SER A 348 -1.26 10.14 -4.72
N LEU A 349 -0.80 9.10 -4.00
CA LEU A 349 -0.25 7.89 -4.60
C LEU A 349 -1.26 7.24 -5.56
N VAL A 350 -2.50 7.07 -5.10
CA VAL A 350 -3.54 6.40 -5.89
C VAL A 350 -4.01 7.27 -7.05
N LEU A 351 -4.24 8.57 -6.82
CA LEU A 351 -4.62 9.52 -7.87
C LEU A 351 -3.57 9.58 -8.99
N GLY A 352 -2.29 9.59 -8.64
CA GLY A 352 -1.19 9.60 -9.61
C GLY A 352 -0.89 8.25 -10.26
N SER A 353 -1.56 7.17 -9.86
CA SER A 353 -1.26 5.83 -10.37
C SER A 353 -1.78 5.62 -11.79
N SER A 354 -1.05 4.84 -12.59
CA SER A 354 -1.50 4.41 -13.93
C SER A 354 -2.82 3.64 -13.87
N ALA A 355 -3.04 2.86 -12.80
CA ALA A 355 -4.28 2.13 -12.58
C ALA A 355 -5.49 3.07 -12.41
N TYR A 356 -5.33 4.20 -11.74
CA TYR A 356 -6.40 5.19 -11.62
C TYR A 356 -6.64 5.91 -12.95
N GLN A 357 -5.56 6.33 -13.61
CA GLN A 357 -5.64 7.02 -14.91
C GLN A 357 -6.32 6.15 -15.97
N ALA A 358 -6.01 4.86 -16.01
CA ALA A 358 -6.57 3.89 -16.94
C ALA A 358 -8.09 3.68 -16.81
N ARG A 359 -8.73 4.15 -15.73
CA ARG A 359 -10.20 4.11 -15.60
C ARG A 359 -10.91 5.14 -16.48
N PHE A 360 -10.18 6.14 -16.98
CA PHE A 360 -10.76 7.30 -17.66
C PHE A 360 -10.09 7.60 -19.02
N SER A 361 -9.12 6.79 -19.42
CA SER A 361 -8.55 6.73 -20.77
C SER A 361 -9.26 5.68 -21.60
#